data_AF-A0A371GZR8-F1
#
_entry.id   AF-A0A371GZR8-F1
#
_cell.length_a   1.000
_cell.length_b   1.000
_cell.length_c   1.000
_cell.angle_alpha   90.00
_cell.angle_beta   90.00
_cell.angle_gamma   90.00
#
_symmetry.space_group_name_H-M   'P 1'
#
loop_
_entity.id
_entity.type
_entity.pdbx_description
1 polymer ?
#
loop_
_entity_poly.entity_id
_entity_poly.type
_entity_poly.pdbx_seq_one_letter_code
_entity_poly.pdbx_strand_id
1 'polypeptide(L)'
;MFPPNVTCPHHSTVWKLDNFHVSKGQWIVTTGGVVGNPGGETIGNWFKIEKYDGAYKLVYCSIVCPSCKHECKNVGMLVDQNGNKPMKITLIPFLVLSVLRIKSLLEIDSPHQVIDTSGNNLRGGANYYILPIPNTKCSSFGKCKGGNGLVLAKVVPNKTCPHNVLVVEGHQGQPLTFTPIHDQKKGAPVRVATDLNIEFSTNTSSTESNVWKIDHFDRSTRKWFVTTGGVVGHPSWRTISNWFKIEKYESDYKLVYCPTFCANCRVQCRDIGVYKDHNGNRRLALTDAPYKVRFQKP
;
A
#
# COMPACT_ATOMS: atom_id res chain seq x y z
N MET A 1 -28.62 -19.80 44.92
CA MET A 1 -28.06 -18.48 45.26
C MET A 1 -26.74 -18.36 44.49
N PHE A 2 -26.76 -17.75 43.30
CA PHE A 2 -25.54 -17.51 42.52
C PHE A 2 -24.87 -16.23 43.07
N PRO A 3 -23.53 -16.16 43.13
CA PRO A 3 -22.86 -14.97 43.63
C PRO A 3 -23.12 -13.78 42.67
N PRO A 4 -23.57 -12.62 43.17
CA PRO A 4 -23.81 -11.44 42.37
C PRO A 4 -22.51 -10.64 42.29
N ASN A 5 -21.63 -11.01 41.35
CA ASN A 5 -20.58 -10.14 40.76
C ASN A 5 -19.62 -10.97 39.92
N VAL A 6 -20.11 -11.54 38.83
CA VAL A 6 -19.24 -11.81 37.69
C VAL A 6 -19.54 -10.72 36.67
N THR A 7 -18.87 -9.57 36.82
CA THR A 7 -18.70 -8.66 35.69
C THR A 7 -17.90 -9.43 34.64
N CYS A 8 -18.55 -9.87 33.57
CA CYS A 8 -17.85 -10.40 32.41
C CYS A 8 -16.81 -9.36 32.00
N PRO A 9 -15.50 -9.69 31.94
CA PRO A 9 -14.54 -8.80 31.32
C PRO A 9 -15.07 -8.42 29.94
N HIS A 10 -14.85 -7.19 29.48
CA HIS A 10 -15.09 -6.83 28.09
C HIS A 10 -14.20 -7.69 27.19
N HIS A 11 -14.64 -8.92 26.90
CA HIS A 11 -13.97 -9.81 25.98
C HIS A 11 -14.16 -9.21 24.61
N SER A 12 -13.05 -8.77 24.02
CA SER A 12 -13.01 -8.25 22.65
C SER A 12 -13.75 -9.19 21.69
N THR A 13 -14.58 -8.63 20.82
CA THR A 13 -15.31 -9.39 19.79
C THR A 13 -14.44 -9.75 18.59
N VAL A 14 -13.20 -9.26 18.57
CA VAL A 14 -12.22 -9.55 17.51
C VAL A 14 -11.86 -11.02 17.52
N TRP A 15 -11.81 -11.62 16.34
CA TRP A 15 -11.43 -13.02 16.19
C TRP A 15 -9.92 -13.21 16.37
N LYS A 16 -9.54 -14.33 16.97
CA LYS A 16 -8.16 -14.78 17.12
C LYS A 16 -8.05 -16.27 16.86
N LEU A 17 -6.90 -16.70 16.38
CA LEU A 17 -6.50 -18.09 16.36
C LEU A 17 -5.99 -18.48 17.76
N ASP A 18 -6.64 -19.46 18.39
CA ASP A 18 -6.27 -19.93 19.72
C ASP A 18 -5.30 -21.12 19.66
N ASN A 19 -4.60 -21.39 20.76
CA ASN A 19 -3.53 -22.39 20.84
C ASN A 19 -3.98 -23.79 20.36
N PHE A 20 -3.05 -24.52 19.76
CA PHE A 20 -3.25 -25.88 19.25
C PHE A 20 -3.80 -26.80 20.35
N HIS A 21 -5.03 -27.29 20.17
CA HIS A 21 -5.63 -28.22 21.12
C HIS A 21 -5.08 -29.63 20.86
N VAL A 22 -4.09 -30.03 21.66
CA VAL A 22 -3.30 -31.27 21.47
C VAL A 22 -4.18 -32.51 21.32
N SER A 23 -5.29 -32.62 22.06
CA SER A 23 -6.19 -33.78 21.96
C SER A 23 -7.10 -33.81 20.71
N LYS A 24 -7.20 -32.71 19.96
CA LYS A 24 -8.07 -32.60 18.77
C LYS A 24 -7.30 -32.37 17.47
N GLY A 25 -5.97 -32.22 17.52
CA GLY A 25 -5.11 -32.06 16.34
C GLY A 25 -5.44 -30.83 15.47
N GLN A 26 -6.13 -29.82 16.02
CA GLN A 26 -6.76 -28.74 15.25
C GLN A 26 -6.59 -27.37 15.91
N TRP A 27 -6.53 -26.33 15.08
CA TRP A 27 -6.59 -24.93 15.51
C TRP A 27 -8.04 -24.43 15.55
N ILE A 28 -8.37 -23.60 16.54
CA ILE A 28 -9.73 -23.09 16.80
C ILE A 28 -9.74 -21.57 16.67
N VAL A 29 -10.81 -21.02 16.10
CA VAL A 29 -11.04 -19.56 16.07
C VAL A 29 -11.94 -19.17 17.24
N THR A 30 -11.46 -18.25 18.07
CA THR A 30 -12.19 -17.72 19.24
C THR A 30 -12.29 -16.20 19.19
N THR A 31 -13.15 -15.60 20.01
CA THR A 31 -13.19 -14.14 20.25
C THR A 31 -12.21 -13.77 21.38
N GLY A 32 -11.76 -12.52 21.41
CA GLY A 32 -10.78 -12.02 22.38
C GLY A 32 -9.46 -11.56 21.76
N GLY A 33 -9.46 -11.33 20.44
CA GLY A 33 -8.34 -10.77 19.70
C GLY A 33 -8.15 -9.27 19.92
N VAL A 34 -7.13 -8.70 19.27
CA VAL A 34 -6.81 -7.27 19.36
C VAL A 34 -6.97 -6.63 17.98
N VAL A 35 -7.62 -5.47 17.91
CA VAL A 35 -7.63 -4.64 16.69
C VAL A 35 -6.27 -3.95 16.57
N GLY A 36 -5.62 -4.07 15.43
CA GLY A 36 -4.32 -3.43 15.21
C GLY A 36 -3.86 -3.56 13.77
N ASN A 37 -2.61 -3.20 13.51
CA ASN A 37 -1.97 -3.41 12.21
C ASN A 37 -1.38 -4.83 12.12
N PRO A 38 -1.17 -5.38 10.91
CA PRO A 38 -0.53 -6.68 10.75
C PRO A 38 0.89 -6.68 11.35
N GLY A 39 1.13 -7.55 12.33
CA GLY A 39 2.43 -7.76 12.96
C GLY A 39 2.45 -9.00 13.83
N GLY A 40 3.57 -9.27 14.51
CA GLY A 40 3.74 -10.47 15.34
C GLY A 40 2.69 -10.60 16.46
N GLU A 41 2.27 -9.47 17.06
CA GLU A 41 1.26 -9.46 18.13
C GLU A 41 -0.17 -9.68 17.64
N THR A 42 -0.46 -9.42 16.36
CA THR A 42 -1.81 -9.55 15.78
C THR A 42 -1.91 -10.69 14.77
N ILE A 43 -0.87 -11.50 14.61
CA ILE A 43 -0.79 -12.50 13.54
C ILE A 43 -1.98 -13.48 13.54
N GLY A 44 -2.44 -13.87 14.72
CA GLY A 44 -3.60 -14.75 14.88
C GLY A 44 -4.95 -14.08 14.61
N ASN A 45 -4.99 -12.76 14.38
CA ASN A 45 -6.23 -11.98 14.24
C ASN A 45 -6.62 -11.73 12.78
N TRP A 46 -5.76 -12.07 11.82
CA TRP A 46 -5.98 -11.77 10.41
C TRP A 46 -6.57 -12.95 9.65
N PHE A 47 -7.76 -12.72 9.10
CA PHE A 47 -8.46 -13.66 8.23
C PHE A 47 -8.68 -13.01 6.86
N LYS A 48 -8.61 -13.83 5.81
CA LYS A 48 -8.84 -13.41 4.44
C LYS A 48 -10.14 -14.02 3.94
N ILE A 49 -10.87 -13.25 3.14
CA ILE A 49 -12.01 -13.75 2.38
C ILE A 49 -11.54 -14.03 0.95
N GLU A 50 -11.79 -15.24 0.46
CA GLU A 50 -11.38 -15.67 -0.88
C GLU A 50 -12.59 -16.15 -1.69
N LYS A 51 -12.61 -15.83 -2.99
CA LYS A 51 -13.63 -16.36 -3.90
C LYS A 51 -13.38 -17.86 -4.13
N TYR A 52 -14.40 -18.68 -3.98
CA TYR A 52 -14.34 -20.12 -4.19
C TYR A 52 -15.67 -20.60 -4.76
N ASP A 53 -15.62 -21.24 -5.93
CA ASP A 53 -16.76 -21.88 -6.60
C ASP A 53 -18.03 -21.00 -6.66
N GLY A 54 -17.88 -19.78 -7.18
CA GLY A 54 -18.99 -18.82 -7.29
C GLY A 54 -19.43 -18.15 -5.97
N ALA A 55 -18.86 -18.55 -4.83
CA ALA A 55 -19.12 -17.98 -3.50
C ALA A 55 -17.84 -17.43 -2.84
N TYR A 56 -17.90 -17.14 -1.54
CA TYR A 56 -16.76 -16.68 -0.74
C TYR A 56 -16.51 -17.62 0.45
N LYS A 57 -15.24 -17.88 0.76
CA LYS A 57 -14.81 -18.63 1.94
C LYS A 57 -13.87 -17.80 2.82
N LEU A 58 -13.85 -18.14 4.11
CA LEU A 58 -12.90 -17.57 5.05
C LEU A 58 -11.65 -18.47 5.12
N VAL A 59 -10.47 -17.87 5.06
CA VAL A 59 -9.19 -18.56 5.21
C VAL A 59 -8.30 -17.84 6.20
N TYR A 60 -7.50 -18.61 6.93
CA TYR A 60 -6.42 -18.08 7.76
C TYR A 60 -5.11 -18.32 7.03
N CYS A 61 -4.33 -17.27 6.85
CA CYS A 61 -3.03 -17.37 6.21
C CYS A 61 -1.97 -16.69 7.08
N SER A 62 -0.84 -17.37 7.30
CA SER A 62 0.29 -16.84 8.07
C SER A 62 1.11 -15.77 7.30
N ILE A 63 0.45 -14.95 6.48
CA ILE A 63 1.07 -13.97 5.55
C ILE A 63 1.74 -12.82 6.31
N VAL A 64 1.34 -12.61 7.57
CA VAL A 64 1.83 -11.52 8.43
C VAL A 64 3.19 -11.87 9.09
N CYS A 65 3.74 -13.05 8.82
CA CYS A 65 5.06 -13.49 9.30
C CYS A 65 6.03 -13.68 8.13
N PRO A 66 7.04 -12.79 7.97
CA PRO A 66 8.02 -12.87 6.88
C PRO A 66 8.87 -14.14 6.88
N SER A 67 8.99 -14.81 8.03
CA SER A 67 9.78 -16.02 8.24
C SER A 67 8.94 -17.31 8.29
N CYS A 68 7.62 -17.20 8.17
CA CYS A 68 6.72 -18.34 8.21
C CYS A 68 6.49 -18.90 6.81
N LYS A 69 6.42 -20.22 6.69
CA LYS A 69 5.99 -20.86 5.46
C LYS A 69 4.56 -20.38 5.14
N HIS A 70 4.37 -19.80 3.96
CA HIS A 70 3.08 -19.28 3.51
C HIS A 70 2.08 -20.41 3.28
N GLU A 71 1.47 -20.90 4.35
CA GLU A 71 0.41 -21.90 4.31
C GLU A 71 -0.91 -21.22 4.69
N CYS A 72 -1.81 -21.11 3.71
CA CYS A 72 -3.20 -20.76 3.95
C CYS A 72 -3.99 -22.02 4.30
N LYS A 73 -4.85 -21.93 5.32
CA LYS A 73 -5.72 -23.02 5.73
C LYS A 73 -7.17 -22.54 5.74
N ASN A 74 -8.08 -23.40 5.29
CA ASN A 74 -9.51 -23.08 5.27
C ASN A 74 -10.05 -22.98 6.70
N VAL A 75 -10.88 -21.97 6.95
CA VAL A 75 -11.64 -21.85 8.19
C VAL A 75 -13.07 -22.27 7.90
N GLY A 76 -13.53 -23.32 8.57
CA GLY A 76 -14.87 -23.88 8.39
C GLY A 76 -15.57 -24.12 9.72
N MET A 77 -16.88 -24.33 9.68
CA MET A 77 -17.65 -24.81 10.82
C MET A 77 -17.65 -26.33 10.85
N LEU A 78 -17.32 -26.93 12.00
CA LEU A 78 -17.51 -28.37 12.23
C LEU A 78 -18.52 -28.54 13.36
N VAL A 79 -19.42 -29.52 13.23
CA VAL A 79 -20.34 -29.91 14.29
C VAL A 79 -19.62 -30.92 15.18
N ASP A 80 -19.48 -30.65 16.48
CA ASP A 80 -18.93 -31.63 17.41
C ASP A 80 -19.95 -32.73 17.74
N GLN A 81 -19.49 -33.82 18.38
CA GLN A 81 -20.35 -34.96 18.74
C GLN A 81 -21.49 -34.60 19.72
N ASN A 82 -21.46 -33.39 20.28
CA ASN A 82 -22.44 -32.85 21.22
C ASN A 82 -23.33 -31.77 20.57
N GLY A 83 -23.20 -31.52 19.26
CA GLY A 83 -24.02 -30.57 18.50
C GLY A 83 -23.53 -29.11 18.48
N ASN A 84 -22.38 -28.78 19.09
CA ASN A 84 -21.83 -27.42 19.04
C ASN A 84 -21.14 -27.15 17.69
N LYS A 85 -21.17 -25.89 17.23
CA LYS A 85 -20.63 -25.47 15.92
C LYS A 85 -19.40 -24.55 16.02
N PRO A 86 -18.26 -24.99 16.60
CA PRO A 86 -17.05 -24.16 16.62
C PRO A 86 -16.45 -23.98 15.22
N MET A 87 -15.91 -22.78 14.95
CA MET A 87 -15.08 -22.51 13.79
C MET A 87 -13.67 -23.09 13.98
N LYS A 88 -13.22 -23.91 13.03
CA LYS A 88 -11.94 -24.64 13.10
C LYS A 88 -11.18 -24.61 11.79
N ILE A 89 -9.87 -24.86 11.89
CA ILE A 89 -8.98 -25.04 10.74
C ILE A 89 -8.83 -26.54 10.43
N THR A 90 -9.15 -26.92 9.20
CA THR A 90 -9.01 -28.31 8.73
C THR A 90 -7.71 -28.48 7.95
N LEU A 91 -6.85 -29.39 8.42
CA LEU A 91 -5.69 -29.89 7.66
C LEU A 91 -6.13 -31.12 6.88
N ILE A 92 -6.26 -31.01 5.55
CA ILE A 92 -6.56 -32.17 4.71
C ILE A 92 -5.22 -32.76 4.22
N PRO A 93 -4.84 -33.99 4.63
CA PRO A 93 -3.69 -34.66 4.07
C PRO A 93 -3.99 -35.07 2.62
N PHE A 94 -3.18 -34.62 1.67
CA PHE A 94 -3.29 -34.99 0.26
C PHE A 94 -2.95 -36.47 0.08
N LEU A 95 -3.96 -37.34 -0.06
CA LEU A 95 -3.75 -38.69 -0.57
C LEU A 95 -3.63 -38.60 -2.10
N VAL A 96 -2.47 -38.98 -2.62
CA VAL A 96 -2.11 -38.92 -4.05
C VAL A 96 -2.81 -40.07 -4.79
N LEU A 97 -3.75 -39.75 -5.68
CA LEU A 97 -4.17 -40.62 -6.79
C LEU A 97 -4.93 -39.79 -7.86
N SER A 98 -4.17 -39.08 -8.70
CA SER A 98 -4.57 -38.87 -10.10
C SER A 98 -3.38 -38.33 -10.90
N VAL A 99 -2.98 -39.08 -11.91
CA VAL A 99 -2.13 -38.61 -13.02
C VAL A 99 -2.87 -37.54 -13.82
N LEU A 100 -2.87 -36.31 -13.32
CA LEU A 100 -3.14 -35.11 -14.10
C LEU A 100 -1.83 -34.33 -14.13
N ARG A 101 -1.32 -34.03 -15.33
CA ARG A 101 -0.27 -33.02 -15.50
C ARG A 101 -0.86 -31.66 -15.12
N ILE A 102 -0.96 -31.39 -13.83
CA ILE A 102 -1.26 -30.07 -13.30
C ILE A 102 0.00 -29.27 -13.56
N LYS A 103 0.00 -28.47 -14.63
CA LYS A 103 0.91 -27.33 -14.72
C LYS A 103 0.69 -26.53 -13.45
N SER A 104 1.69 -26.50 -12.58
CA SER A 104 1.68 -25.78 -11.31
C SER A 104 1.42 -24.30 -11.58
N LEU A 105 0.15 -23.88 -11.49
CA LEU A 105 -0.24 -22.47 -11.37
C LEU A 105 -0.11 -22.09 -9.89
N LEU A 106 1.14 -21.99 -9.42
CA LEU A 106 1.44 -21.08 -8.32
C LEU A 106 1.52 -19.67 -8.92
N GLU A 107 0.38 -19.14 -9.36
CA GLU A 107 0.24 -17.68 -9.44
C GLU A 107 0.08 -17.21 -8.00
N ILE A 108 1.20 -16.90 -7.33
CA ILE A 108 1.18 -15.83 -6.35
C ILE A 108 0.70 -14.63 -7.15
N ASP A 109 -0.57 -14.24 -7.00
CA ASP A 109 -1.16 -13.14 -7.75
C ASP A 109 -0.39 -11.86 -7.40
N SER A 110 0.64 -11.60 -8.19
CA SER A 110 1.51 -10.45 -8.03
C SER A 110 0.64 -9.20 -8.15
N PRO A 111 0.79 -8.18 -7.28
CA PRO A 111 -0.09 -7.03 -7.30
C PRO A 111 -0.19 -6.45 -8.72
N HIS A 112 -1.41 -6.09 -9.14
CA HIS A 112 -1.67 -5.65 -10.51
C HIS A 112 -0.68 -4.57 -10.94
N GLN A 113 -0.23 -4.62 -12.20
CA GLN A 113 0.65 -3.58 -12.74
C GLN A 113 -0.11 -2.25 -12.86
N VAL A 114 0.61 -1.16 -12.62
CA VAL A 114 0.08 0.18 -12.87
C VAL A 114 0.05 0.39 -14.38
N ILE A 115 -1.03 0.97 -14.89
CA ILE A 115 -1.29 1.16 -16.32
C ILE A 115 -1.28 2.66 -16.62
N ASP A 116 -0.61 3.07 -17.68
CA ASP A 116 -0.58 4.46 -18.16
C ASP A 116 -1.88 4.81 -18.92
N THR A 117 -2.04 6.09 -19.25
CA THR A 117 -3.21 6.61 -19.98
C THR A 117 -3.40 5.99 -21.36
N SER A 118 -2.38 5.34 -21.91
CA SER A 118 -2.42 4.66 -23.20
C SER A 118 -2.67 3.16 -23.08
N GLY A 119 -2.96 2.66 -21.87
CA GLY A 119 -3.25 1.25 -21.63
C GLY A 119 -2.02 0.36 -21.47
N ASN A 120 -0.80 0.93 -21.37
CA ASN A 120 0.43 0.16 -21.24
C ASN A 120 0.90 0.07 -19.79
N ASN A 121 1.56 -1.02 -19.44
CA ASN A 121 2.10 -1.19 -18.09
C ASN A 121 3.28 -0.23 -17.82
N LEU A 122 3.29 0.37 -16.63
CA LEU A 122 4.40 1.20 -16.16
C LEU A 122 5.65 0.35 -15.93
N ARG A 123 6.80 0.92 -16.31
CA ARG A 123 8.11 0.29 -16.23
C ARG A 123 9.07 1.15 -15.42
N GLY A 124 9.81 0.53 -14.51
CA GLY A 124 10.80 1.18 -13.68
C GLY A 124 11.90 1.82 -14.53
N GLY A 125 12.34 3.01 -14.14
CA GLY A 125 13.34 3.78 -14.89
C GLY A 125 12.87 4.36 -16.24
N ALA A 126 11.61 4.19 -16.62
CA ALA A 126 11.02 4.93 -17.74
C ALA A 126 10.36 6.23 -17.24
N ASN A 127 10.35 7.26 -18.08
CA ASN A 127 9.81 8.57 -17.73
C ASN A 127 8.28 8.59 -17.88
N TYR A 128 7.61 9.23 -16.92
CA TYR A 128 6.17 9.49 -16.91
C TYR A 128 5.89 10.88 -16.32
N TYR A 129 4.80 11.49 -16.76
CA TYR A 129 4.13 12.58 -16.06
C TYR A 129 3.08 12.01 -15.10
N ILE A 130 2.99 12.59 -13.90
CA ILE A 130 1.87 12.39 -12.99
C ILE A 130 0.90 13.54 -13.19
N LEU A 131 -0.31 13.21 -13.64
CA LEU A 131 -1.35 14.18 -14.01
C LEU A 131 -2.60 13.93 -13.17
N PRO A 132 -3.32 14.97 -12.71
CA PRO A 132 -4.64 14.76 -12.14
C PRO A 132 -5.65 14.38 -13.20
N ILE A 133 -6.79 13.91 -12.72
CA ILE A 133 -7.96 13.74 -13.59
C ILE A 133 -8.47 15.11 -14.04
N PRO A 134 -8.62 15.35 -15.35
CA PRO A 134 -9.24 16.58 -15.84
C PRO A 134 -10.64 16.73 -15.24
N ASN A 135 -10.84 17.82 -14.49
CA ASN A 135 -12.14 18.25 -14.01
C ASN A 135 -12.91 19.08 -15.06
N THR A 136 -12.24 19.47 -16.15
CA THR A 136 -12.84 20.17 -17.28
C THR A 136 -13.03 19.21 -18.47
N LYS A 137 -14.16 19.35 -19.17
CA LYS A 137 -14.42 18.63 -20.42
C LYS A 137 -13.31 19.00 -21.41
N CYS A 138 -12.53 18.00 -21.82
CA CYS A 138 -11.59 18.17 -22.93
C CYS A 138 -12.39 18.60 -24.16
N SER A 139 -11.88 19.59 -24.90
CA SER A 139 -12.53 19.99 -26.15
C SER A 139 -12.55 18.80 -27.10
N SER A 140 -13.58 18.70 -27.95
CA SER A 140 -13.71 17.66 -28.97
C SER A 140 -12.54 17.60 -29.96
N PHE A 141 -11.64 18.60 -29.92
CA PHE A 141 -10.42 18.71 -30.73
C PHE A 141 -9.14 18.31 -29.97
N GLY A 142 -9.25 17.57 -28.86
CA GLY A 142 -8.15 16.76 -28.32
C GLY A 142 -7.11 17.47 -27.45
N LYS A 143 -7.29 18.75 -27.10
CA LYS A 143 -6.44 19.43 -26.12
C LYS A 143 -7.24 19.79 -24.87
N CYS A 144 -7.04 19.03 -23.80
CA CYS A 144 -7.52 19.41 -22.48
C CYS A 144 -6.76 20.68 -22.05
N LYS A 145 -7.42 21.85 -22.10
CA LYS A 145 -6.88 23.08 -21.50
C LYS A 145 -6.96 22.92 -19.98
N GLY A 146 -5.82 22.92 -19.30
CA GLY A 146 -5.74 22.82 -17.84
C GLY A 146 -4.89 21.63 -17.38
N GLY A 147 -3.59 21.70 -17.61
CA GLY A 147 -2.65 20.83 -16.90
C GLY A 147 -2.57 21.23 -15.42
N ASN A 148 -2.37 20.28 -14.53
CA ASN A 148 -2.08 20.53 -13.12
C ASN A 148 -0.88 19.63 -12.77
N GLY A 149 0.17 19.78 -13.56
CA GLY A 149 1.34 18.90 -13.57
C GLY A 149 2.25 19.15 -12.38
N LEU A 150 2.97 18.11 -11.99
CA LEU A 150 3.96 18.20 -10.92
C LEU A 150 5.28 18.78 -11.43
N VAL A 151 5.88 19.69 -10.66
CA VAL A 151 7.17 20.32 -10.96
C VAL A 151 8.03 20.44 -9.71
N LEU A 152 9.34 20.57 -9.92
CA LEU A 152 10.29 20.98 -8.90
C LEU A 152 10.42 22.50 -8.84
N ALA A 153 10.22 23.07 -7.66
CA ALA A 153 10.38 24.50 -7.44
C ALA A 153 10.84 24.83 -6.01
N LYS A 154 11.38 26.03 -5.83
CA LYS A 154 11.67 26.60 -4.51
C LYS A 154 10.37 27.13 -3.90
N VAL A 155 10.12 26.77 -2.64
CA VAL A 155 8.97 27.28 -1.87
C VAL A 155 9.36 28.51 -1.03
N VAL A 156 10.64 28.59 -0.64
CA VAL A 156 11.19 29.68 0.18
C VAL A 156 12.25 30.41 -0.64
N PRO A 157 12.13 31.74 -0.87
CA PRO A 157 13.02 32.49 -1.75
C PRO A 157 14.52 32.32 -1.43
N ASN A 158 14.86 32.32 -0.14
CA ASN A 158 16.26 32.25 0.33
C ASN A 158 16.77 30.82 0.53
N LYS A 159 15.94 29.79 0.35
CA LYS A 159 16.34 28.39 0.48
C LYS A 159 16.44 27.77 -0.91
N THR A 160 17.68 27.50 -1.33
CA THR A 160 17.96 26.98 -2.68
C THR A 160 17.69 25.48 -2.80
N CYS A 161 17.92 24.71 -1.73
CA CYS A 161 17.78 23.25 -1.71
C CYS A 161 17.11 22.75 -0.41
N PRO A 162 16.42 21.60 -0.42
CA PRO A 162 15.99 20.88 -1.62
C PRO A 162 14.90 21.65 -2.37
N HIS A 163 14.74 21.37 -3.66
CA HIS A 163 13.52 21.73 -4.36
C HIS A 163 12.33 20.92 -3.82
N ASN A 164 11.15 21.51 -3.88
CA ASN A 164 9.92 20.91 -3.38
C ASN A 164 9.05 20.46 -4.56
N VAL A 165 8.12 19.55 -4.28
CA VAL A 165 7.16 19.05 -5.27
C VAL A 165 5.90 19.93 -5.25
N LEU A 166 5.67 20.66 -6.35
CA LEU A 166 4.53 21.55 -6.50
C LEU A 166 3.61 21.09 -7.64
N VAL A 167 2.33 21.41 -7.52
CA VAL A 167 1.32 21.33 -8.57
C VAL A 167 1.20 22.71 -9.23
N VAL A 168 1.46 22.80 -10.52
CA VAL A 168 1.32 24.06 -11.27
C VAL A 168 0.19 23.95 -12.29
N GLU A 169 -0.76 24.86 -12.17
CA GLU A 169 -1.89 24.96 -13.08
C GLU A 169 -1.43 25.48 -14.45
N GLY A 170 -2.02 24.96 -15.52
CA GLY A 170 -1.61 25.19 -16.90
C GLY A 170 -0.34 24.46 -17.33
N HIS A 171 0.40 23.83 -16.41
CA HIS A 171 1.65 23.14 -16.71
C HIS A 171 1.44 21.64 -16.94
N GLN A 172 2.12 21.07 -17.94
CA GLN A 172 2.06 19.64 -18.25
C GLN A 172 2.72 18.78 -17.15
N GLY A 173 3.71 19.35 -16.47
CA GLY A 173 4.50 18.68 -15.43
C GLY A 173 5.90 18.34 -15.93
N GLN A 174 6.71 17.79 -15.03
CA GLN A 174 8.07 17.33 -15.31
C GLN A 174 8.12 15.80 -15.26
N PRO A 175 8.94 15.17 -16.13
CA PRO A 175 9.04 13.73 -16.17
C PRO A 175 9.70 13.19 -14.90
N LEU A 176 9.22 12.03 -14.45
CA LEU A 176 9.75 11.30 -13.32
C LEU A 176 9.80 9.80 -13.60
N THR A 177 10.59 9.08 -12.81
CA THR A 177 10.74 7.63 -12.85
C THR A 177 10.29 6.99 -11.56
N PHE A 178 10.06 5.68 -11.64
CA PHE A 178 9.75 4.83 -10.49
C PHE A 178 10.82 3.75 -10.35
N THR A 179 11.22 3.46 -9.12
CA THR A 179 12.15 2.37 -8.80
C THR A 179 11.53 1.47 -7.73
N PRO A 180 10.98 0.30 -8.11
CA PRO A 180 10.41 -0.66 -7.17
C PRO A 180 11.43 -1.18 -6.15
N ILE A 181 11.00 -1.43 -4.92
CA ILE A 181 11.86 -1.91 -3.83
C ILE A 181 12.53 -3.26 -4.11
N HIS A 182 11.83 -4.17 -4.81
CA HIS A 182 12.28 -5.54 -5.04
C HIS A 182 13.03 -5.74 -6.36
N ASP A 183 12.97 -4.77 -7.28
CA ASP A 183 13.66 -4.84 -8.57
C ASP A 183 14.01 -3.43 -9.06
N GLN A 184 15.28 -3.08 -8.92
CA GLN A 184 15.80 -1.76 -9.28
C GLN A 184 16.30 -1.68 -10.73
N LYS A 185 16.14 -2.76 -11.51
CA LYS A 185 16.56 -2.78 -12.91
C LYS A 185 15.62 -1.92 -13.76
N LYS A 186 16.19 -1.25 -14.78
CA LYS A 186 15.39 -0.57 -15.80
C LYS A 186 14.46 -1.59 -16.48
N GLY A 187 13.18 -1.26 -16.59
CA GLY A 187 12.17 -2.15 -17.14
C GLY A 187 11.41 -3.02 -16.13
N ALA A 188 11.79 -2.96 -14.84
CA ALA A 188 11.07 -3.66 -13.78
C ALA A 188 9.56 -3.27 -13.77
N PRO A 189 8.63 -4.22 -13.59
CA PRO A 189 7.21 -3.89 -13.57
C PRO A 189 6.86 -3.03 -12.34
N VAL A 190 6.21 -1.89 -12.56
CA VAL A 190 5.68 -1.05 -11.47
C VAL A 190 4.29 -1.57 -11.09
N ARG A 191 4.12 -1.94 -9.83
CA ARG A 191 2.91 -2.62 -9.33
C ARG A 191 2.23 -1.79 -8.25
N VAL A 192 0.91 -1.94 -8.16
CA VAL A 192 0.14 -1.28 -7.10
C VAL A 192 0.54 -1.83 -5.72
N ALA A 193 0.35 -1.02 -4.68
CA ALA A 193 0.63 -1.33 -3.27
C ALA A 193 2.06 -1.82 -2.97
N THR A 194 3.00 -1.62 -3.91
CA THR A 194 4.41 -2.00 -3.78
C THR A 194 5.24 -0.78 -3.44
N ASP A 195 6.11 -0.90 -2.43
CA ASP A 195 7.03 0.17 -2.04
C ASP A 195 7.97 0.52 -3.20
N LEU A 196 8.09 1.81 -3.50
CA LEU A 196 8.94 2.32 -4.59
C LEU A 196 9.50 3.71 -4.25
N ASN A 197 10.61 4.07 -4.89
CA ASN A 197 11.09 5.45 -4.93
C ASN A 197 10.53 6.17 -6.16
N ILE A 198 10.33 7.48 -6.03
CA ILE A 198 9.90 8.39 -7.10
C ILE A 198 11.00 9.44 -7.28
N GLU A 199 11.42 9.72 -8.51
CA GLU A 199 12.50 10.67 -8.78
C GLU A 199 12.20 11.47 -10.06
N PHE A 200 12.31 12.81 -9.99
CA PHE A 200 12.23 13.62 -11.21
C PHE A 200 13.51 13.48 -12.05
N SER A 201 13.32 13.28 -13.36
CA SER A 201 14.40 13.14 -14.34
C SER A 201 14.99 14.48 -14.80
N THR A 202 14.49 15.59 -14.27
CA THR A 202 14.91 16.95 -14.67
C THR A 202 16.17 17.37 -13.96
N ASN A 203 17.16 17.88 -14.69
CA ASN A 203 18.32 18.51 -14.07
C ASN A 203 17.89 19.75 -13.27
N THR A 204 18.43 19.90 -12.07
CA THR A 204 18.20 21.07 -11.23
C THR A 204 19.55 21.64 -10.77
N SER A 205 19.55 22.91 -10.35
CA SER A 205 20.72 23.53 -9.72
C SER A 205 20.89 23.15 -8.24
N SER A 206 20.01 22.28 -7.72
CA SER A 206 20.09 21.80 -6.34
C SER A 206 21.21 20.77 -6.20
N THR A 207 21.97 20.84 -5.11
CA THR A 207 22.98 19.84 -4.75
C THR A 207 22.35 18.57 -4.16
N GLU A 208 21.12 18.67 -3.64
CA GLU A 208 20.34 17.52 -3.19
C GLU A 208 19.66 16.82 -4.38
N SER A 209 19.47 15.50 -4.25
CA SER A 209 18.83 14.66 -5.27
C SER A 209 17.37 15.07 -5.55
N ASN A 210 16.84 14.63 -6.69
CA ASN A 210 15.43 14.81 -7.03
C ASN A 210 14.53 13.67 -6.53
N VAL A 211 15.08 12.76 -5.72
CA VAL A 211 14.35 11.63 -5.15
C VAL A 211 13.39 12.16 -4.10
N TRP A 212 12.14 11.76 -4.20
CA TRP A 212 11.10 12.17 -3.27
C TRP A 212 11.37 11.63 -1.86
N LYS A 213 11.01 12.42 -0.86
CA LYS A 213 10.91 11.99 0.53
C LYS A 213 9.81 12.76 1.26
N ILE A 214 9.33 12.21 2.36
CA ILE A 214 8.55 12.95 3.34
C ILE A 214 9.51 13.83 4.16
N ASP A 215 9.26 15.14 4.18
CA ASP A 215 10.05 16.12 4.94
C ASP A 215 9.71 16.06 6.44
N HIS A 216 10.46 16.78 7.25
CA HIS A 216 10.11 17.03 8.65
C HIS A 216 8.74 17.68 8.79
N PHE A 217 8.06 17.40 9.90
CA PHE A 217 6.76 17.97 10.21
C PHE A 217 6.83 19.51 10.27
N ASP A 218 6.07 20.17 9.41
CA ASP A 218 5.92 21.61 9.43
C ASP A 218 4.88 22.00 10.49
N ARG A 219 5.35 22.60 11.58
CA ARG A 219 4.51 23.02 12.70
C ARG A 219 3.52 24.14 12.32
N SER A 220 3.85 24.97 11.32
CA SER A 220 3.02 26.11 10.93
C SER A 220 1.76 25.68 10.18
N THR A 221 1.91 24.71 9.28
CA THR A 221 0.81 24.17 8.47
C THR A 221 0.21 22.90 9.06
N ARG A 222 0.88 22.30 10.06
CA ARG A 222 0.59 20.98 10.63
C ARG A 222 0.56 19.89 9.57
N LYS A 223 1.53 19.92 8.65
CA LYS A 223 1.63 18.98 7.52
C LYS A 223 3.00 18.32 7.45
N TRP A 224 2.99 17.11 6.90
CA TRP A 224 4.17 16.42 6.40
C TRP A 224 4.17 16.58 4.89
N PHE A 225 5.12 17.35 4.35
CA PHE A 225 5.18 17.62 2.91
C PHE A 225 6.01 16.57 2.18
N VAL A 226 5.69 16.36 0.92
CA VAL A 226 6.59 15.69 -0.02
C VAL A 226 7.60 16.72 -0.53
N THR A 227 8.87 16.40 -0.39
CA THR A 227 10.01 17.20 -0.85
C THR A 227 11.01 16.31 -1.60
N THR A 228 12.13 16.84 -2.06
CA THR A 228 13.23 16.05 -2.62
C THR A 228 14.43 15.94 -1.69
N GLY A 229 15.55 15.39 -2.17
CA GLY A 229 16.74 15.10 -1.37
C GLY A 229 16.68 13.75 -0.66
N GLY A 230 15.89 12.81 -1.18
CA GLY A 230 15.88 11.41 -0.78
C GLY A 230 17.06 10.62 -1.38
N VAL A 231 17.02 9.31 -1.21
CA VAL A 231 18.01 8.37 -1.75
C VAL A 231 17.26 7.19 -2.34
N VAL A 232 17.66 6.76 -3.55
CA VAL A 232 17.12 5.55 -4.18
C VAL A 232 17.66 4.31 -3.47
N GLY A 233 16.78 3.35 -3.19
CA GLY A 233 17.14 2.05 -2.63
C GLY A 233 17.52 2.07 -1.15
N HIS A 234 18.36 1.11 -0.78
CA HIS A 234 18.82 0.90 0.60
C HIS A 234 17.67 0.83 1.61
N PRO A 235 16.69 -0.08 1.43
CA PRO A 235 15.52 -0.16 2.30
C PRO A 235 15.95 -0.41 3.75
N SER A 236 15.78 0.60 4.59
CA SER A 236 16.08 0.56 6.01
C SER A 236 15.29 1.64 6.74
N TRP A 237 15.34 1.63 8.07
CA TRP A 237 14.74 2.70 8.88
C TRP A 237 15.28 4.10 8.55
N ARG A 238 16.51 4.20 8.02
CA ARG A 238 17.13 5.47 7.62
C ARG A 238 16.57 6.05 6.33
N THR A 239 16.04 5.21 5.45
CA THR A 239 15.46 5.64 4.15
C THR A 239 13.94 5.55 4.15
N ILE A 240 13.31 5.28 5.30
CA ILE A 240 11.87 5.01 5.43
C ILE A 240 10.99 6.14 4.87
N SER A 241 11.45 7.39 4.89
CA SER A 241 10.76 8.56 4.33
C SER A 241 10.73 8.61 2.80
N ASN A 242 11.56 7.80 2.13
CA ASN A 242 11.79 7.88 0.68
C ASN A 242 10.90 6.91 -0.13
N TRP A 243 10.05 6.16 0.58
CA TRP A 243 9.28 5.05 0.02
C TRP A 243 7.80 5.39 -0.06
N PHE A 244 7.25 5.22 -1.25
CA PHE A 244 5.88 5.55 -1.59
C PHE A 244 5.21 4.33 -2.22
N LYS A 245 3.88 4.38 -2.32
CA LYS A 245 3.08 3.40 -3.04
C LYS A 245 2.17 4.09 -4.03
N ILE A 246 1.88 3.38 -5.11
CA ILE A 246 0.78 3.71 -6.01
C ILE A 246 -0.36 2.75 -5.67
N GLU A 247 -1.56 3.25 -5.40
CA GLU A 247 -2.73 2.42 -5.12
C GLU A 247 -3.84 2.70 -6.11
N LYS A 248 -4.72 1.72 -6.34
CA LYS A 248 -5.95 1.93 -7.09
C LYS A 248 -6.86 2.89 -6.32
N TYR A 249 -7.47 3.82 -7.03
CA TYR A 249 -8.43 4.76 -6.46
C TYR A 249 -9.53 5.06 -7.48
N GLU A 250 -10.69 4.44 -7.26
CA GLU A 250 -11.80 4.39 -8.23
C GLU A 250 -11.32 3.84 -9.59
N SER A 251 -11.54 4.59 -10.68
CA SER A 251 -11.08 4.24 -12.04
C SER A 251 -9.58 4.43 -12.26
N ASP A 252 -8.87 5.04 -11.31
CA ASP A 252 -7.53 5.58 -11.50
C ASP A 252 -6.61 5.20 -10.32
N TYR A 253 -5.68 6.10 -9.98
CA TYR A 253 -4.68 5.85 -8.95
C TYR A 253 -4.59 6.99 -7.95
N LYS A 254 -3.99 6.69 -6.80
CA LYS A 254 -3.53 7.67 -5.80
C LYS A 254 -2.11 7.32 -5.37
N LEU A 255 -1.41 8.31 -4.82
CA LEU A 255 -0.12 8.11 -4.18
C LEU A 255 -0.31 8.02 -2.67
N VAL A 256 0.44 7.13 -2.02
CA VAL A 256 0.33 6.83 -0.59
C VAL A 256 1.72 6.79 0.03
N TYR A 257 1.86 7.32 1.23
CA TYR A 257 3.00 7.06 2.10
C TYR A 257 2.59 6.05 3.17
N CYS A 258 2.98 4.81 3.01
CA CYS A 258 2.76 3.74 3.98
C CYS A 258 3.76 2.61 3.74
N PRO A 259 5.06 2.85 4.00
CA PRO A 259 6.10 1.86 3.76
C PRO A 259 5.90 0.62 4.63
N THR A 260 5.94 -0.55 4.02
CA THR A 260 5.64 -1.83 4.68
C THR A 260 6.85 -2.75 4.84
N PHE A 261 7.97 -2.45 4.19
CA PHE A 261 9.19 -3.25 4.29
C PHE A 261 9.87 -3.20 5.67
N CYS A 262 9.54 -2.22 6.52
CA CYS A 262 10.11 -2.08 7.87
C CYS A 262 9.05 -2.37 8.94
N ALA A 263 8.99 -3.62 9.41
CA ALA A 263 8.00 -4.06 10.40
C ALA A 263 8.03 -3.30 11.74
N ASN A 264 9.22 -2.84 12.16
CA ASN A 264 9.40 -2.14 13.44
C ASN A 264 9.32 -0.61 13.30
N CYS A 265 9.21 -0.08 12.08
CA CYS A 265 9.12 1.35 11.86
C CYS A 265 7.70 1.84 12.13
N ARG A 266 7.55 2.87 12.97
CA ARG A 266 6.27 3.56 13.16
C ARG A 266 6.17 4.71 12.18
N VAL A 267 5.34 4.52 11.15
CA VAL A 267 5.07 5.54 10.12
C VAL A 267 3.59 5.91 10.14
N GLN A 268 3.29 7.17 9.83
CA GLN A 268 1.92 7.62 9.70
C GLN A 268 1.41 7.29 8.29
N CYS A 269 0.77 6.13 8.14
CA CYS A 269 0.18 5.73 6.85
C CYS A 269 -0.91 6.71 6.43
N ARG A 270 -0.70 7.42 5.31
CA ARG A 270 -1.64 8.40 4.77
C ARG A 270 -1.54 8.53 3.26
N ASP A 271 -2.65 8.99 2.69
CA ASP A 271 -2.73 9.41 1.30
C ASP A 271 -1.92 10.69 1.06
N ILE A 272 -1.49 10.88 -0.18
CA ILE A 272 -0.83 12.11 -0.63
C ILE A 272 -1.84 12.94 -1.41
N GLY A 273 -2.06 14.17 -0.93
CA GLY A 273 -2.98 15.15 -1.50
C GLY A 273 -2.31 16.49 -1.78
N VAL A 274 -3.06 17.39 -2.40
CA VAL A 274 -2.61 18.77 -2.67
C VAL A 274 -3.03 19.68 -1.51
N TYR A 275 -2.07 20.43 -0.98
CA TYR A 275 -2.28 21.45 0.04
C TYR A 275 -1.80 22.80 -0.47
N LYS A 276 -2.65 23.83 -0.37
CA LYS A 276 -2.26 25.22 -0.69
C LYS A 276 -1.69 25.87 0.56
N ASP A 277 -0.42 26.23 0.53
CA ASP A 277 0.23 26.92 1.65
C ASP A 277 -0.16 28.41 1.73
N HIS A 278 0.32 29.08 2.78
CA HIS A 278 0.03 30.50 3.05
C HIS A 278 0.58 31.44 1.96
N ASN A 279 1.59 31.01 1.19
CA ASN A 279 2.14 31.76 0.06
C ASN A 279 1.41 31.45 -1.24
N GLY A 280 0.37 30.62 -1.20
CA GLY A 280 -0.41 30.20 -2.35
C GLY A 280 0.19 29.05 -3.16
N ASN A 281 1.33 28.48 -2.74
CA ASN A 281 1.93 27.34 -3.42
C ASN A 281 1.09 26.09 -3.18
N ARG A 282 0.82 25.33 -4.24
CA ARG A 282 0.12 24.05 -4.17
C ARG A 282 1.14 22.94 -4.04
N ARG A 283 1.36 22.45 -2.82
CA ARG A 283 2.37 21.43 -2.47
C ARG A 283 1.72 20.08 -2.25
N LEU A 284 2.47 18.99 -2.45
CA LEU A 284 2.02 17.66 -2.06
C LEU A 284 2.29 17.42 -0.56
N ALA A 285 1.30 16.86 0.15
CA ALA A 285 1.39 16.59 1.59
C ALA A 285 0.63 15.32 1.96
N LEU A 286 0.92 14.78 3.14
CA LEU A 286 0.10 13.74 3.75
C LEU A 286 -1.26 14.31 4.16
N THR A 287 -2.34 13.74 3.63
CA THR A 287 -3.73 14.21 3.79
C THR A 287 -4.69 13.05 3.96
N ASP A 288 -5.94 13.34 4.34
CA ASP A 288 -7.05 12.37 4.29
C ASP A 288 -7.77 12.36 2.93
N ALA A 289 -7.56 13.41 2.12
CA ALA A 289 -8.11 13.54 0.78
C ALA A 289 -7.00 13.27 -0.26
N PRO A 290 -7.01 12.12 -0.96
CA PRO A 290 -5.99 11.78 -1.94
C PRO A 290 -6.07 12.66 -3.19
N TYR A 291 -4.91 12.93 -3.78
CA TYR A 291 -4.84 13.48 -5.14
C TYR A 291 -4.98 12.32 -6.14
N LYS A 292 -6.14 12.24 -6.80
CA LYS A 292 -6.39 11.23 -7.84
C LYS A 292 -5.55 11.56 -9.08
N VAL A 293 -4.77 10.59 -9.53
CA VAL A 293 -3.76 10.75 -10.59
C VAL A 293 -3.83 9.65 -11.65
N ARG A 294 -3.32 10.00 -12.83
CA ARG A 294 -2.97 9.12 -13.94
C ARG A 294 -1.50 9.30 -14.30
N PHE A 295 -0.98 8.31 -15.00
CA PHE A 295 0.40 8.32 -15.48
C PHE A 295 0.39 8.41 -17.00
N GLN A 296 1.11 9.37 -17.56
CA GLN A 296 1.20 9.56 -19.01
C GLN A 296 2.67 9.52 -19.43
N LYS A 297 3.00 8.82 -20.52
CA LYS A 297 4.35 8.90 -21.09
C LYS A 297 4.61 10.28 -21.70
N PRO A 298 5.87 10.75 -21.69
CA PRO A 298 6.24 12.01 -22.31
C PRO A 298 5.88 12.13 -23.79
#